data_AF-A0A101DJM1-F1
#
_entry.id   AF-A0A101DJM1-F1
#
_cell.length_a   1.000
_cell.length_b   1.000
_cell.length_c   1.000
_cell.angle_alpha   90.00
_cell.angle_beta   90.00
_cell.angle_gamma   90.00
#
_symmetry.space_group_name_H-M   'P 1'
#
loop_
_entity.id
_entity.type
_entity.pdbx_description
1 polymer ?
#
loop_
_entity_poly.entity_id
_entity_poly.type
_entity_poly.pdbx_seq_one_letter_code
_entity_poly.pdbx_strand_id
1 'polypeptide(L)'
;MKRKIIFIDEELCTGCGECIPSCAEGALQIINGKAKVVSDRLCDGLGACLGHCPTGALKLIEREAEPFSEEEVKKRLATKSCPSTKQVSVSSEESFLPHWPIQIPLVPSQAPFFKSGEVYIFADCVPPAWPDFFKLNLKNKAVLLGCPKLSNTVQYLEKFQEIIRHNELRKITLFQMEVPCCAGLLALLKEALKRENKEVEIEVKIISRTGKEVQTPLEKKLGPTPL
;
A
#
# COMPACT_ATOMS: atom_id res chain seq x y z
N MET A 1 -6.70 38.49 -18.67
CA MET A 1 -7.31 39.39 -17.66
C MET A 1 -6.37 39.50 -16.47
N LYS A 2 -6.36 40.61 -15.72
CA LYS A 2 -5.60 40.66 -14.46
C LYS A 2 -6.33 39.85 -13.40
N ARG A 3 -5.65 38.90 -12.78
CA ARG A 3 -6.18 38.05 -11.70
C ARG A 3 -5.07 37.62 -10.77
N LYS A 4 -5.45 37.18 -9.57
CA LYS A 4 -4.52 36.57 -8.62
C LYS A 4 -4.12 35.18 -9.11
N ILE A 5 -2.83 34.89 -9.06
CA ILE A 5 -2.25 33.62 -9.49
C ILE A 5 -0.99 33.30 -8.67
N ILE A 6 -0.70 32.01 -8.53
CA ILE A 6 0.49 31.56 -7.82
C ILE A 6 1.74 31.83 -8.65
N PHE A 7 2.68 32.52 -8.01
CA PHE A 7 4.04 32.72 -8.46
C PHE A 7 4.98 31.87 -7.63
N ILE A 8 6.01 31.33 -8.26
CA ILE A 8 7.00 30.46 -7.63
C ILE A 8 8.37 31.10 -7.81
N ASP A 9 8.99 31.41 -6.70
CA ASP A 9 10.34 31.94 -6.61
C ASP A 9 11.35 30.80 -6.82
N GLU A 10 12.01 30.76 -7.97
CA GLU A 10 12.89 29.64 -8.35
C GLU A 10 14.18 29.59 -7.52
N GLU A 11 14.60 30.72 -6.94
CA GLU A 11 15.77 30.77 -6.08
C GLU A 11 15.48 30.09 -4.74
N LEU A 12 14.27 30.31 -4.19
CA LEU A 12 13.84 29.70 -2.94
C LEU A 12 13.27 28.27 -3.11
N CYS A 13 12.79 27.92 -4.29
CA CYS A 13 12.19 26.61 -4.54
C CYS A 13 13.26 25.51 -4.57
N THR A 14 13.17 24.52 -3.69
CA THR A 14 14.10 23.37 -3.67
C THR A 14 13.63 22.19 -4.50
N GLY A 15 12.43 22.25 -5.09
CA GLY A 15 11.85 21.14 -5.84
C GLY A 15 11.25 20.03 -4.99
N CYS A 16 11.09 20.22 -3.66
CA CYS A 16 10.59 19.20 -2.74
C CYS A 16 9.19 18.66 -3.07
N GLY A 17 8.35 19.45 -3.75
CA GLY A 17 7.04 19.02 -4.24
C GLY A 17 5.91 18.97 -3.22
N GLU A 18 6.13 19.40 -1.96
CA GLU A 18 5.11 19.39 -0.89
C GLU A 18 3.87 20.24 -1.21
N CYS A 19 3.99 21.23 -2.08
CA CYS A 19 2.88 22.06 -2.55
C CYS A 19 1.95 21.35 -3.56
N ILE A 20 2.39 20.26 -4.19
CA ILE A 20 1.65 19.60 -5.29
C ILE A 20 0.39 18.89 -4.79
N PRO A 21 0.43 18.06 -3.72
CA PRO A 21 -0.77 17.36 -3.24
C PRO A 21 -1.88 18.31 -2.76
N SER A 22 -1.53 19.53 -2.34
CA SER A 22 -2.46 20.52 -1.80
C SER A 22 -3.18 21.34 -2.89
N CYS A 23 -2.87 21.12 -4.16
CA CYS A 23 -3.55 21.77 -5.29
C CYS A 23 -4.60 20.82 -5.87
N ALA A 24 -5.87 21.04 -5.51
CA ALA A 24 -6.99 20.21 -5.97
C ALA A 24 -7.18 20.27 -7.49
N GLU A 25 -6.79 21.37 -8.11
CA GLU A 25 -6.90 21.64 -9.54
C GLU A 25 -5.74 20.98 -10.34
N GLY A 26 -4.72 20.47 -9.65
CA GLY A 26 -3.56 19.81 -10.26
C GLY A 26 -2.67 20.74 -11.10
N ALA A 27 -2.68 22.04 -10.79
CA ALA A 27 -1.99 23.11 -11.52
C ALA A 27 -0.46 23.10 -11.34
N LEU A 28 0.04 22.47 -10.28
CA LEU A 28 1.48 22.43 -9.95
C LEU A 28 2.14 21.13 -10.46
N GLN A 29 3.39 21.25 -10.90
CA GLN A 29 4.25 20.14 -11.29
C GLN A 29 5.72 20.48 -11.08
N ILE A 30 6.56 19.47 -10.82
CA ILE A 30 8.01 19.64 -10.88
C ILE A 30 8.48 19.55 -12.32
N ILE A 31 9.13 20.61 -12.80
CA ILE A 31 9.76 20.70 -14.11
C ILE A 31 11.17 21.23 -13.89
N ASN A 32 12.18 20.50 -14.37
CA ASN A 32 13.61 20.84 -14.17
C ASN A 32 13.99 21.08 -12.70
N GLY A 33 13.47 20.24 -11.80
CA GLY A 33 13.78 20.32 -10.37
C GLY A 33 13.13 21.49 -9.63
N LYS A 34 12.21 22.24 -10.26
CA LYS A 34 11.48 23.36 -9.64
C LYS A 34 9.98 23.18 -9.79
N ALA A 35 9.22 23.64 -8.81
CA ALA A 35 7.77 23.71 -8.93
C ALA A 35 7.39 24.76 -9.98
N LYS A 36 6.44 24.44 -10.85
CA LYS A 36 5.90 25.33 -11.89
C LYS A 36 4.38 25.23 -11.92
N VAL A 37 3.72 26.37 -12.15
CA VAL A 37 2.32 26.41 -12.59
C VAL A 37 2.32 26.03 -14.07
N VAL A 38 1.71 24.89 -14.40
CA VAL A 38 1.77 24.31 -15.75
C VAL A 38 0.84 24.99 -16.76
N SER A 39 -0.18 25.68 -16.27
CA SER A 39 -1.08 26.52 -17.07
C SER A 39 -1.83 27.46 -16.14
N ASP A 40 -1.96 28.72 -16.56
CA ASP A 40 -2.71 29.75 -15.85
C ASP A 40 -4.19 29.37 -15.70
N ARG A 41 -4.71 28.62 -16.67
CA ARG A 41 -6.09 28.17 -16.77
C ARG A 41 -6.45 27.12 -15.71
N LEU A 42 -5.44 26.50 -15.10
CA LEU A 42 -5.60 25.49 -14.06
C LEU A 42 -5.43 26.06 -12.65
N CYS A 43 -4.75 27.20 -12.50
CA CYS A 43 -4.55 27.81 -11.19
C CYS A 43 -5.72 28.74 -10.88
N ASP A 44 -6.55 28.37 -9.91
CA ASP A 44 -7.72 29.14 -9.48
C ASP A 44 -7.37 30.47 -8.77
N GLY A 45 -6.16 30.58 -8.22
CA GLY A 45 -5.68 31.75 -7.48
C GLY A 45 -6.10 31.77 -6.00
N LEU A 46 -6.58 30.66 -5.43
CA LEU A 46 -7.00 30.59 -4.02
C LEU A 46 -5.84 30.42 -3.03
N GLY A 47 -4.75 29.78 -3.47
CA GLY A 47 -3.51 29.69 -2.67
C GLY A 47 -3.48 28.61 -1.59
N ALA A 48 -4.23 27.52 -1.75
CA ALA A 48 -4.15 26.34 -0.86
C ALA A 48 -2.71 25.78 -0.70
N CYS A 49 -1.87 25.97 -1.71
CA CYS A 49 -0.47 25.53 -1.72
C CYS A 49 0.49 26.40 -0.89
N LEU A 50 0.12 27.64 -0.52
CA LEU A 50 1.04 28.60 0.13
C LEU A 50 1.58 28.09 1.47
N GLY A 51 0.72 27.48 2.30
CA GLY A 51 1.09 26.95 3.62
C GLY A 51 1.91 25.66 3.59
N HIS A 52 2.12 25.07 2.42
CA HIS A 52 2.80 23.78 2.25
C HIS A 52 4.22 23.93 1.70
N CYS A 53 4.69 25.17 1.49
CA CYS A 53 6.05 25.42 1.02
C CYS A 53 6.98 25.67 2.21
N PRO A 54 7.88 24.72 2.56
CA PRO A 54 8.77 24.88 3.71
C PRO A 54 9.76 26.04 3.54
N THR A 55 10.06 26.45 2.31
CA THR A 55 10.98 27.56 2.01
C THR A 55 10.27 28.89 1.72
N GLY A 56 8.93 28.93 1.75
CA GLY A 56 8.17 30.14 1.43
C GLY A 56 8.30 30.61 -0.02
N ALA A 57 8.66 29.72 -0.96
CA ALA A 57 8.87 30.06 -2.36
C ALA A 57 7.60 30.45 -3.13
N LEU A 58 6.41 30.12 -2.62
CA LEU A 58 5.14 30.41 -3.29
C LEU A 58 4.57 31.75 -2.83
N LYS A 59 4.16 32.60 -3.77
CA LYS A 59 3.56 33.93 -3.54
C LYS A 59 2.27 34.06 -4.34
N LEU A 60 1.26 34.73 -3.79
CA LEU A 60 0.06 35.09 -4.54
C LEU A 60 0.25 36.49 -5.13
N ILE A 61 0.37 36.59 -6.45
CA ILE A 61 0.58 37.86 -7.15
C ILE A 61 -0.60 38.17 -8.06
N GLU A 62 -0.75 39.44 -8.44
CA GLU A 62 -1.65 39.83 -9.51
C GLU A 62 -0.84 40.07 -10.79
N ARG A 63 -1.16 39.33 -11.84
CA ARG A 63 -0.58 39.53 -13.18
C ARG A 63 -1.61 39.27 -14.27
N GLU A 64 -1.23 39.61 -15.49
CA GLU A 64 -2.00 39.19 -16.65
C GLU A 64 -1.89 37.67 -16.82
N ALA A 65 -3.04 37.02 -16.83
CA ALA A 65 -3.19 35.58 -16.94
C ALA A 65 -4.49 35.21 -17.67
N GLU A 66 -4.53 34.00 -18.21
CA GLU A 66 -5.73 33.43 -18.80
C GLU A 66 -6.81 33.15 -17.75
N PRO A 67 -8.10 33.18 -18.12
CA PRO A 67 -9.18 32.80 -17.22
C PRO A 67 -9.03 31.34 -16.76
N PHE A 68 -9.31 31.10 -15.48
CA PHE A 68 -9.46 29.75 -14.95
C PHE A 68 -10.56 28.98 -15.68
N SER A 69 -10.29 27.72 -16.00
CA SER A 69 -11.19 26.83 -16.72
C SER A 69 -11.40 25.54 -15.94
N GLU A 70 -12.58 25.40 -15.33
CA GLU A 70 -12.98 24.14 -14.69
C GLU A 70 -13.00 22.96 -15.67
N GLU A 71 -13.31 23.22 -16.94
CA GLU A 71 -13.31 22.18 -17.97
C GLU A 71 -11.91 21.61 -18.20
N GLU A 72 -10.88 22.46 -18.18
CA GLU A 72 -9.48 22.02 -18.31
C GLU A 72 -8.96 21.34 -17.06
N VAL A 73 -9.38 21.80 -15.88
CA VAL A 73 -9.13 21.08 -14.63
C VAL A 73 -9.72 19.67 -14.70
N LYS A 74 -10.99 19.51 -15.09
CA LYS A 74 -11.63 18.20 -15.25
C LYS A 74 -10.88 17.32 -16.26
N LYS A 75 -10.52 17.84 -17.43
CA LYS A 75 -9.74 17.11 -18.44
C LYS A 75 -8.37 16.68 -17.91
N ARG A 76 -7.68 17.54 -17.16
CA ARG A 76 -6.37 17.25 -16.57
C ARG A 76 -6.45 16.22 -15.45
N LEU A 77 -7.45 16.31 -14.59
CA LEU A 77 -7.65 15.34 -13.51
C LEU A 77 -8.10 13.98 -14.06
N ALA A 78 -8.90 13.96 -15.14
CA ALA A 78 -9.25 12.72 -15.84
C ALA A 78 -8.02 12.02 -16.47
N THR A 79 -7.03 12.78 -16.93
CA THR A 79 -5.79 12.23 -17.52
C THR A 79 -4.70 11.94 -16.48
N LYS A 80 -4.64 12.70 -15.38
CA LYS A 80 -3.87 12.40 -14.17
C LYS A 80 -4.62 11.41 -13.27
N SER A 81 -5.00 10.27 -13.82
CA SER A 81 -5.29 9.08 -13.01
C SER A 81 -4.05 8.80 -12.13
N CYS A 82 -4.27 8.72 -10.82
CA CYS A 82 -3.25 8.36 -9.84
C CYS A 82 -2.48 7.11 -10.34
N PRO A 83 -1.15 7.02 -10.18
CA PRO A 83 -0.42 5.79 -10.49
C PRO A 83 -1.03 4.56 -9.79
N SER A 84 -1.66 4.75 -8.63
CA SER A 84 -2.38 3.71 -7.89
C SER A 84 -3.80 3.41 -8.37
N THR A 85 -4.32 4.12 -9.38
CA THR A 85 -5.70 3.98 -9.88
C THR A 85 -5.79 3.88 -11.41
N LYS A 86 -4.67 3.69 -12.11
CA LYS A 86 -4.73 3.25 -13.51
C LYS A 86 -5.25 1.82 -13.53
N GLN A 87 -6.54 1.66 -13.85
CA GLN A 87 -7.00 0.46 -14.55
C GLN A 87 -6.24 0.44 -15.87
N VAL A 88 -5.10 -0.25 -15.86
CA VAL A 88 -4.46 -0.72 -17.09
C VAL A 88 -5.52 -1.55 -17.81
N SER A 89 -5.74 -1.30 -19.09
CA SER A 89 -6.52 -2.21 -19.94
C SER A 89 -5.74 -3.53 -20.01
N VAL A 90 -6.00 -4.41 -19.05
CA VAL A 90 -5.37 -5.73 -18.98
C VAL A 90 -5.97 -6.57 -20.10
N SER A 91 -5.11 -7.20 -20.90
CA SER A 91 -5.48 -8.33 -21.75
C SER A 91 -6.27 -9.35 -20.94
N SER A 92 -7.18 -10.06 -21.59
CA SER A 92 -8.19 -10.96 -20.99
C SER A 92 -7.64 -12.23 -20.30
N GLU A 93 -6.42 -12.19 -19.77
CA GLU A 93 -5.84 -13.25 -18.97
C GLU A 93 -6.25 -13.03 -17.51
N GLU A 94 -6.85 -14.05 -16.87
CA GLU A 94 -7.21 -13.98 -15.46
C GLU A 94 -5.95 -13.71 -14.61
N SER A 95 -5.96 -12.60 -13.87
CA SER A 95 -4.88 -12.26 -12.94
C SER A 95 -4.72 -13.37 -11.89
N PHE A 96 -3.51 -13.93 -11.76
CA PHE A 96 -3.12 -14.84 -10.68
C PHE A 96 -3.14 -14.16 -9.30
N LEU A 97 -3.09 -12.83 -9.28
CA LEU A 97 -3.17 -12.06 -8.04
C LEU A 97 -4.64 -12.00 -7.57
N PRO A 98 -4.96 -12.48 -6.36
CA PRO A 98 -6.35 -12.61 -5.93
C PRO A 98 -6.99 -11.30 -5.48
N HIS A 99 -6.17 -10.35 -5.02
CA HIS A 99 -6.58 -9.00 -4.66
C HIS A 99 -5.36 -8.08 -4.63
N TRP A 100 -5.58 -6.77 -4.61
CA TRP A 100 -4.52 -5.77 -4.44
C TRP A 100 -4.96 -4.72 -3.40
N PRO A 101 -4.06 -4.24 -2.52
CA PRO A 101 -2.66 -4.64 -2.32
C PRO A 101 -2.50 -5.90 -1.45
N ILE A 102 -1.37 -6.61 -1.57
CA ILE A 102 -1.06 -7.83 -0.79
C ILE A 102 0.00 -7.66 0.31
N GLN A 103 0.72 -6.54 0.33
CA GLN A 103 1.76 -6.30 1.35
C GLN A 103 1.11 -6.13 2.73
N ILE A 104 1.57 -6.89 3.74
CA ILE A 104 0.97 -6.94 5.09
C ILE A 104 0.55 -5.54 5.59
N PRO A 105 1.42 -4.51 5.62
CA PRO A 105 1.06 -3.19 6.15
C PRO A 105 -0.05 -2.47 5.38
N LEU A 106 -0.21 -2.78 4.09
CA LEU A 106 -1.09 -2.06 3.17
C LEU A 106 -2.46 -2.72 2.99
N VAL A 107 -2.60 -3.99 3.35
CA VAL A 107 -3.86 -4.73 3.15
C VAL A 107 -4.97 -4.13 4.03
N PRO A 108 -6.12 -3.69 3.48
CA PRO A 108 -7.20 -3.14 4.31
C PRO A 108 -7.82 -4.24 5.19
N SER A 109 -7.82 -4.07 6.51
CA SER A 109 -8.17 -5.14 7.46
C SER A 109 -9.62 -5.62 7.38
N GLN A 110 -10.53 -4.80 6.86
CA GLN A 110 -11.97 -5.08 6.75
C GLN A 110 -12.39 -5.46 5.31
N ALA A 111 -11.43 -5.73 4.42
CA ALA A 111 -11.73 -5.98 3.03
C ALA A 111 -12.55 -7.29 2.82
N PRO A 112 -13.44 -7.35 1.80
CA PRO A 112 -14.36 -8.47 1.62
C PRO A 112 -13.71 -9.85 1.43
N PHE A 113 -12.46 -9.92 0.97
CA PHE A 113 -11.76 -11.20 0.75
C PHE A 113 -11.45 -11.96 2.05
N PHE A 114 -11.51 -11.31 3.22
CA PHE A 114 -11.39 -11.98 4.51
C PHE A 114 -12.64 -12.78 4.91
N LYS A 115 -13.78 -12.58 4.25
CA LYS A 115 -15.03 -13.32 4.52
C LYS A 115 -14.92 -14.83 4.30
N SER A 116 -13.93 -15.28 3.51
CA SER A 116 -13.65 -16.71 3.35
C SER A 116 -13.28 -17.39 4.67
N GLY A 117 -12.78 -16.63 5.66
CA GLY A 117 -12.25 -17.15 6.92
C GLY A 117 -10.89 -17.84 6.76
N GLU A 118 -10.27 -17.78 5.59
CA GLU A 118 -8.94 -18.34 5.32
C GLU A 118 -7.96 -17.25 4.89
N VAL A 119 -6.79 -17.21 5.54
CA VAL A 119 -5.70 -16.27 5.20
C VAL A 119 -4.45 -17.03 4.84
N TYR A 120 -3.82 -16.64 3.74
CA TYR A 120 -2.57 -17.20 3.23
C TYR A 120 -1.48 -16.15 3.40
N ILE A 121 -0.48 -16.43 4.23
CA ILE A 121 0.61 -15.50 4.52
C ILE A 121 1.88 -16.06 3.89
N PHE A 122 2.53 -15.28 3.04
CA PHE A 122 3.78 -15.66 2.39
C PHE A 122 4.92 -14.77 2.89
N ALA A 123 6.05 -15.39 3.24
CA ALA A 123 7.31 -14.67 3.29
C ALA A 123 7.74 -14.24 1.88
N ASP A 124 8.34 -13.06 1.73
CA ASP A 124 8.69 -12.47 0.42
C ASP A 124 9.48 -13.42 -0.51
N CYS A 125 10.38 -14.23 0.06
CA CYS A 125 11.21 -15.13 -0.72
C CYS A 125 10.49 -16.40 -1.17
N VAL A 126 9.31 -16.73 -0.62
CA VAL A 126 8.60 -17.98 -0.95
C VAL A 126 8.11 -18.00 -2.41
N PRO A 127 7.34 -17.01 -2.90
CA PRO A 127 6.84 -17.04 -4.28
C PRO A 127 7.94 -17.22 -5.35
N PRO A 128 9.09 -16.51 -5.30
CA PRO A 128 10.14 -16.71 -6.29
C PRO A 128 10.99 -17.98 -6.07
N ALA A 129 11.05 -18.51 -4.85
CA ALA A 129 11.87 -19.69 -4.55
C ALA A 129 11.14 -21.02 -4.78
N TRP A 130 9.80 -21.05 -4.70
CA TRP A 130 9.01 -22.28 -4.71
C TRP A 130 8.25 -22.48 -6.02
N PRO A 131 8.65 -23.42 -6.89
CA PRO A 131 8.02 -23.63 -8.20
C PRO A 131 6.53 -23.97 -8.14
N ASP A 132 6.07 -24.62 -7.06
CA ASP A 132 4.66 -25.00 -6.91
C ASP A 132 3.78 -23.85 -6.43
N PHE A 133 4.35 -22.66 -6.13
CA PHE A 133 3.58 -21.48 -5.75
C PHE A 133 2.47 -21.16 -6.76
N PHE A 134 2.78 -21.20 -8.06
CA PHE A 134 1.80 -20.93 -9.12
C PHE A 134 0.77 -22.05 -9.32
N LYS A 135 0.95 -23.21 -8.68
CA LYS A 135 -0.04 -24.30 -8.67
C LYS A 135 -1.09 -24.11 -7.57
N LEU A 136 -0.85 -23.18 -6.63
CA LEU A 136 -1.84 -22.86 -5.60
C LEU A 136 -3.05 -22.15 -6.22
N ASN A 137 -4.24 -22.61 -5.86
CA ASN A 137 -5.48 -21.90 -6.18
C ASN A 137 -5.73 -20.79 -5.15
N LEU A 138 -5.28 -19.58 -5.47
CA LEU A 138 -5.45 -18.40 -4.62
C LEU A 138 -6.73 -17.60 -4.94
N LYS A 139 -7.54 -18.00 -5.93
CA LYS A 139 -8.73 -17.26 -6.36
C LYS A 139 -9.68 -17.05 -5.17
N ASN A 140 -10.06 -15.79 -4.94
CA ASN A 140 -10.91 -15.35 -3.82
C ASN A 140 -10.34 -15.62 -2.41
N LYS A 141 -9.03 -15.86 -2.27
CA LYS A 141 -8.37 -16.04 -0.97
C LYS A 141 -7.76 -14.74 -0.48
N ALA A 142 -7.78 -14.52 0.84
CA ALA A 142 -7.05 -13.43 1.45
C ALA A 142 -5.55 -13.75 1.49
N VAL A 143 -4.78 -13.09 0.64
CA VAL A 143 -3.31 -13.23 0.58
C VAL A 143 -2.60 -12.05 1.25
N LEU A 144 -1.62 -12.36 2.10
CA LEU A 144 -0.70 -11.41 2.72
C LEU A 144 0.75 -11.77 2.34
N LEU A 145 1.58 -10.78 2.09
CA LEU A 145 2.99 -10.92 1.74
C LEU A 145 3.84 -10.02 2.64
N GLY A 146 4.95 -10.53 3.17
CA GLY A 146 5.93 -9.69 3.85
C GLY A 146 7.13 -10.42 4.43
N CYS A 147 8.20 -9.68 4.71
CA CYS A 147 9.41 -10.18 5.34
C CYS A 147 9.61 -9.57 6.74
N PRO A 148 9.68 -10.38 7.81
CA PRO A 148 9.83 -9.89 9.17
C PRO A 148 11.21 -9.28 9.44
N LYS A 149 12.22 -9.58 8.61
CA LYS A 149 13.57 -9.02 8.71
C LYS A 149 13.69 -7.63 8.08
N LEU A 150 12.90 -7.35 7.04
CA LEU A 150 12.99 -6.10 6.27
C LEU A 150 11.93 -5.07 6.67
N SER A 151 11.04 -5.43 7.58
CA SER A 151 9.89 -4.61 7.97
C SER A 151 9.86 -4.34 9.46
N ASN A 152 9.10 -3.32 9.86
CA ASN A 152 8.86 -3.02 11.25
C ASN A 152 7.92 -4.07 11.88
N THR A 153 8.45 -4.86 12.82
CA THR A 153 7.73 -5.96 13.47
C THR A 153 6.56 -5.47 14.34
N VAL A 154 6.64 -4.27 14.89
CA VAL A 154 5.52 -3.65 15.64
C VAL A 154 4.36 -3.37 14.70
N GLN A 155 4.62 -2.80 13.53
CA GLN A 155 3.60 -2.53 12.53
C GLN A 155 2.93 -3.81 12.02
N TYR A 156 3.70 -4.90 11.85
CA TYR A 156 3.14 -6.20 11.46
C TYR A 156 2.25 -6.78 12.54
N LEU A 157 2.66 -6.70 13.80
CA LEU A 157 1.87 -7.16 14.94
C LEU A 157 0.54 -6.41 15.03
N GLU A 158 0.58 -5.08 15.01
CA GLU A 158 -0.63 -4.24 15.01
C GLU A 158 -1.55 -4.59 13.85
N LYS A 159 -0.97 -4.82 12.68
CA LYS A 159 -1.74 -5.16 11.49
C LYS A 159 -2.41 -6.54 11.57
N PHE A 160 -1.70 -7.53 12.08
CA PHE A 160 -2.29 -8.84 12.34
C PHE A 160 -3.41 -8.74 13.38
N GLN A 161 -3.21 -7.99 14.47
CA GLN A 161 -4.27 -7.73 15.46
C GLN A 161 -5.49 -7.08 14.81
N GLU A 162 -5.30 -6.08 13.96
CA GLU A 162 -6.40 -5.42 13.24
C GLU A 162 -7.19 -6.38 12.36
N ILE A 163 -6.50 -7.21 11.57
CA ILE A 163 -7.11 -8.23 10.71
C ILE A 163 -7.85 -9.28 11.56
N ILE A 164 -7.22 -9.78 12.62
CA ILE A 164 -7.80 -10.79 13.50
C ILE A 164 -9.04 -10.22 14.20
N ARG A 165 -9.01 -8.97 14.68
CA ARG A 165 -10.12 -8.33 15.38
C ARG A 165 -11.37 -8.21 14.53
N HIS A 166 -11.21 -7.70 13.31
CA HIS A 166 -12.33 -7.38 12.42
C HIS A 166 -12.92 -8.58 11.66
N ASN A 167 -12.28 -9.76 11.73
CA ASN A 167 -12.69 -10.91 10.93
C ASN A 167 -12.82 -12.20 11.76
N GLU A 168 -13.66 -13.11 11.27
CA GLU A 168 -13.82 -14.46 11.82
C GLU A 168 -12.95 -15.44 11.03
N LEU A 169 -11.67 -15.51 11.39
CA LEU A 169 -10.71 -16.39 10.73
C LEU A 169 -10.83 -17.81 11.27
N ARG A 170 -10.94 -18.80 10.39
CA ARG A 170 -10.94 -20.23 10.73
C ARG A 170 -9.57 -20.86 10.54
N LYS A 171 -8.84 -20.44 9.50
CA LYS A 171 -7.52 -21.00 9.16
C LYS A 171 -6.55 -19.95 8.64
N ILE A 172 -5.29 -20.07 9.05
CA ILE A 172 -4.16 -19.31 8.51
C ILE A 172 -3.11 -20.29 8.01
N THR A 173 -2.76 -20.22 6.73
CA THR A 173 -1.65 -20.98 6.17
C THR A 173 -0.46 -20.05 5.99
N LEU A 174 0.60 -20.27 6.77
CA LEU A 174 1.84 -19.51 6.71
C LEU A 174 2.88 -20.28 5.89
N PHE A 175 3.34 -19.67 4.80
CA PHE A 175 4.44 -20.15 4.00
C PHE A 175 5.69 -19.35 4.34
N GLN A 176 6.73 -20.05 4.79
CA GLN A 176 7.98 -19.42 5.17
C GLN A 176 9.18 -20.18 4.62
N MET A 177 10.33 -19.52 4.53
CA MET A 177 11.58 -20.21 4.19
C MET A 177 12.15 -20.95 5.40
N GLU A 178 12.98 -21.98 5.18
CA GLU A 178 13.68 -22.75 6.24
C GLU A 178 14.68 -21.93 7.07
N VAL A 179 14.97 -20.70 6.64
CA VAL A 179 15.95 -19.83 7.27
C VAL A 179 15.40 -19.19 8.56
N PRO A 180 16.25 -18.96 9.58
CA PRO A 180 15.82 -18.46 10.88
C PRO A 180 15.14 -17.09 10.83
N CYS A 181 15.47 -16.26 9.82
CA CYS A 181 14.85 -14.95 9.70
C CYS A 181 13.34 -15.00 9.43
N CYS A 182 12.80 -16.08 8.87
CA CYS A 182 11.37 -16.16 8.59
C CYS A 182 10.52 -16.59 9.81
N ALA A 183 11.12 -17.21 10.83
CA ALA A 183 10.42 -17.66 12.04
C ALA A 183 9.70 -16.52 12.80
N GLY A 184 10.14 -15.27 12.60
CA GLY A 184 9.52 -14.09 13.18
C GLY A 184 8.06 -13.89 12.78
N LEU A 185 7.64 -14.29 11.58
CA LEU A 185 6.24 -14.16 11.16
C LEU A 185 5.31 -15.02 12.00
N LEU A 186 5.70 -16.28 12.24
CA LEU A 186 4.92 -17.20 13.08
C LEU A 186 4.81 -16.68 14.51
N ALA A 187 5.91 -16.15 15.06
CA ALA A 187 5.91 -15.59 16.40
C ALA A 187 4.98 -14.37 16.51
N LEU A 188 5.03 -13.44 15.55
CA LEU A 188 4.14 -12.27 15.52
C LEU A 188 2.68 -12.67 15.37
N LEU A 189 2.37 -13.66 14.53
CA LEU A 189 1.01 -14.14 14.34
C LEU A 189 0.47 -14.79 15.62
N LYS A 190 1.27 -15.65 16.28
CA LYS A 190 0.91 -16.29 17.55
C LYS A 190 0.65 -15.24 18.64
N GLU A 191 1.49 -14.22 18.73
CA GLU A 191 1.31 -13.11 19.68
C GLU A 191 0.04 -12.31 19.38
N ALA A 192 -0.25 -12.03 18.11
CA ALA A 192 -1.47 -11.32 17.72
C ALA A 192 -2.74 -12.08 18.10
N LEU A 193 -2.79 -13.39 17.84
CA LEU A 193 -3.92 -14.26 18.22
C LEU A 193 -4.12 -14.31 19.73
N LYS A 194 -3.01 -14.42 20.48
CA LYS A 194 -3.03 -14.39 21.95
C LYS A 194 -3.62 -13.08 22.47
N ARG A 195 -3.20 -11.93 21.92
CA ARG A 195 -3.70 -10.61 22.35
C ARG A 195 -5.17 -10.38 22.05
N GLU A 196 -5.64 -10.87 20.91
CA GLU A 196 -7.05 -10.78 20.53
C GLU A 196 -7.91 -11.92 21.12
N ASN A 197 -7.30 -12.82 21.92
CA ASN A 197 -7.94 -13.99 22.52
C ASN A 197 -8.75 -14.83 21.51
N LYS A 198 -8.19 -15.04 20.30
CA LYS A 198 -8.84 -15.81 19.23
C LYS A 198 -8.10 -17.12 18.97
N GLU A 199 -8.87 -18.19 18.78
CA GLU A 199 -8.35 -19.49 18.34
C GLU A 199 -8.53 -19.66 16.83
N VAL A 200 -7.43 -19.86 16.12
CA VAL A 200 -7.40 -20.05 14.66
C VAL A 200 -6.46 -21.21 14.33
N GLU A 201 -6.85 -22.08 13.41
CA GLU A 201 -5.97 -23.15 12.93
C GLU A 201 -4.80 -22.55 12.15
N ILE A 202 -3.56 -22.83 12.55
CA ILE A 202 -2.37 -22.40 11.82
C ILE A 202 -1.70 -23.60 11.17
N GLU A 203 -1.56 -23.57 9.84
CA GLU A 203 -0.75 -24.51 9.08
C GLU A 203 0.54 -23.81 8.64
N VAL A 204 1.70 -24.39 8.96
CA VAL A 204 3.00 -23.84 8.56
C VAL A 204 3.63 -24.72 7.49
N LYS A 205 3.89 -24.13 6.33
CA LYS A 205 4.61 -24.75 5.21
C LYS A 205 6.00 -24.15 5.10
N ILE A 206 7.03 -24.99 5.22
CA ILE A 206 8.43 -24.56 5.16
C ILE A 206 9.01 -24.86 3.78
N ILE A 207 9.58 -23.84 3.14
CA ILE A 207 10.24 -23.96 1.85
C ILE A 207 11.75 -23.87 2.05
N SER A 208 12.48 -24.87 1.57
CA SER A 208 13.95 -24.86 1.62
C SER A 208 14.54 -23.80 0.71
N ARG A 209 15.81 -23.43 0.92
CA ARG A 209 16.56 -22.53 0.04
C ARG A 209 16.73 -23.06 -1.38
N THR A 210 16.45 -24.34 -1.60
CA THR A 210 16.48 -25.01 -2.92
C THR A 210 15.09 -25.09 -3.59
N GLY A 211 14.06 -24.53 -2.95
CA GLY A 211 12.72 -24.47 -3.52
C GLY A 211 11.87 -25.73 -3.32
N LYS A 212 12.28 -26.63 -2.42
CA LYS A 212 11.48 -27.81 -2.02
C LYS A 212 10.69 -27.53 -0.75
N GLU A 213 9.43 -27.95 -0.70
CA GLU A 213 8.65 -27.98 0.54
C GLU A 213 9.24 -29.05 1.48
N VAL A 214 9.56 -28.65 2.70
CA VAL A 214 10.09 -29.52 3.75
C VAL A 214 8.90 -30.07 4.53
N GLN A 215 8.87 -31.38 4.78
CA GLN A 215 7.84 -31.97 5.62
C GLN A 215 8.02 -31.48 7.07
N THR A 216 7.03 -30.72 7.55
CA THR A 216 6.94 -30.33 8.96
C THR A 216 5.77 -31.02 9.64
N PRO A 217 5.86 -31.35 10.95
CA PRO A 217 4.70 -31.76 11.72
C PRO A 217 3.64 -30.65 11.74
N LEU A 218 2.35 -31.01 11.65
CA LEU A 218 1.24 -30.09 11.92
C LEU A 218 1.37 -29.53 13.34
N GLU A 219 1.52 -28.21 13.49
CA GLU A 219 1.28 -27.56 14.78
C GLU A 219 -0.24 -27.55 15.03
N LYS A 220 -0.70 -28.31 16.04
CA LYS A 220 -2.12 -28.36 16.42
C LYS A 220 -2.54 -27.09 17.18
N LYS A 221 -3.85 -26.77 17.12
CA LYS A 221 -4.55 -25.69 17.83
C LYS A 221 -3.89 -25.36 19.17
N LEU A 222 -3.32 -24.15 19.28
CA LEU A 222 -2.88 -23.60 20.56
C LEU A 222 -4.05 -22.83 21.18
N GLY A 223 -4.69 -23.44 22.17
CA GLY A 223 -5.56 -22.73 23.10
C GLY A 223 -4.73 -21.86 24.05
N PRO A 224 -5.37 -20.94 24.80
CA PRO A 224 -4.68 -20.16 25.81
C PRO A 224 -4.07 -21.09 26.87
N THR A 225 -2.78 -20.89 27.18
CA THR A 225 -2.14 -21.53 28.33
C THR A 225 -2.94 -21.15 29.58
N PRO A 226 -3.44 -22.12 30.38
CA PRO A 226 -4.07 -21.80 31.66
C PRO A 226 -3.09 -21.01 32.51
N LEU A 227 -3.58 -19.92 33.12
CA LEU A 227 -2.86 -19.10 34.09
C LEU A 227 -2.43 -19.92 35.31
#